data_AF-A0A1X6YYA8-F1
#
_entry.id   AF-A0A1X6YYA8-F1
#
_cell.length_a   1.000
_cell.length_b   1.000
_cell.length_c   1.000
_cell.angle_alpha   90.00
_cell.angle_beta   90.00
_cell.angle_gamma   90.00
#
_symmetry.space_group_name_H-M   'P 1'
#
loop_
_entity.id
_entity.type
_entity.pdbx_description
1 polymer ?
#
loop_
_entity_poly.entity_id
_entity_poly.type
_entity_poly.pdbx_seq_one_letter_code
_entity_poly.pdbx_strand_id
1 'polypeptide(L)'
;MTGHNHQTLDGLGIFSGLVDKIYILSLPSAIERRERLPKHLAEFGITNFEWHDGYGPDAPEVQALFDTGQVFQFPPCFRCGQERCKCFNNALIPPQVANFAGFLSIWRKISASNSPALVMEDDIILHPWAPRILKKLKHRITKGTLDFSPTTPKLLRLSSPHSEEHSKWRRFRLIDDVRMSNYCYAMTPAFAAQVVAEFDGVNTTSDVHLHQNAPKPGQALTLLPPIATDLSWSTGSLDSHIHPKENHLEHLKAHGTKEEIEAHHQRLRQHIKRIYSRPILCVSHPNAGAESLAQMLQTAGLEIGFEQDGYDGLSSSALAVEAHENPNSDDPIARTRRALHWKHLIQAVQDPKTAVSDILNLNAENQSFLRDHILRLTGTDLNDFETGADRAVASLCLWSQIIRDQNPAFTCRIEQDAPDLLVYLKSEGYEVNEGAITSQAQPNAPETTPDWSSLSAKAAKLLQDYCKTYRYDLPEGCNT
;
A
#
# COMPACT_ATOMS: atom_id res chain seq x y z
N MET A 1 -24.55 -6.47 47.97
CA MET A 1 -25.19 -6.36 46.65
C MET A 1 -26.00 -5.08 46.61
N THR A 2 -25.33 -3.96 46.31
CA THR A 2 -25.99 -2.67 46.08
C THR A 2 -26.43 -2.64 44.62
N GLY A 3 -27.75 -2.69 44.39
CA GLY A 3 -28.31 -2.59 43.04
C GLY A 3 -28.04 -1.20 42.48
N HIS A 4 -27.08 -1.09 41.56
CA HIS A 4 -26.99 0.08 40.71
C HIS A 4 -28.25 0.11 39.84
N ASN A 5 -29.14 1.05 40.13
CA ASN A 5 -30.20 1.46 39.21
C ASN A 5 -29.51 2.01 37.96
N HIS A 6 -29.27 1.16 36.96
CA HIS A 6 -28.98 1.62 35.61
C HIS A 6 -30.21 2.41 35.14
N GLN A 7 -30.13 3.74 35.20
CA GLN A 7 -30.99 4.57 34.37
C GLN A 7 -30.79 4.07 32.94
N THR A 8 -31.86 3.60 32.32
CA THR A 8 -31.85 3.27 30.91
C THR A 8 -31.46 4.53 30.15
N LEU A 9 -30.23 4.55 29.61
CA LEU A 9 -29.81 5.59 28.71
C LEU A 9 -30.68 5.49 27.46
N ASP A 10 -31.53 6.49 27.26
CA ASP A 10 -32.44 6.53 26.13
C ASP A 10 -31.65 6.54 24.80
N GLY A 11 -32.21 5.86 23.79
CA GLY A 11 -31.64 5.82 22.44
C GLY A 11 -30.56 4.78 22.17
N LEU A 12 -30.22 3.88 23.10
CA LEU A 12 -29.30 2.75 22.84
C LEU A 12 -29.96 1.52 22.20
N GLY A 13 -31.29 1.54 22.02
CA GLY A 13 -32.05 0.51 21.32
C GLY A 13 -31.82 -0.91 21.85
N ILE A 14 -31.59 -1.86 20.92
CA ILE A 14 -31.35 -3.28 21.26
C ILE A 14 -30.16 -3.51 22.19
N PHE A 15 -29.21 -2.57 22.25
CA PHE A 15 -28.00 -2.63 23.08
C PHE A 15 -28.19 -2.04 24.49
N SER A 16 -29.34 -1.44 24.79
CA SER A 16 -29.65 -0.95 26.15
C SER A 16 -29.49 -2.08 27.19
N GLY A 17 -28.77 -1.77 28.27
CA GLY A 17 -28.42 -2.70 29.35
C GLY A 17 -27.27 -3.67 29.03
N LEU A 18 -26.61 -3.53 27.87
CA LEU A 18 -25.36 -4.23 27.54
C LEU A 18 -24.14 -3.28 27.58
N VAL A 19 -24.31 -2.07 27.06
CA VAL A 19 -23.30 -1.00 26.99
C VAL A 19 -23.96 0.32 27.37
N ASP A 20 -23.14 1.31 27.73
CA ASP A 20 -23.61 2.68 28.02
C ASP A 20 -23.25 3.67 26.90
N LYS A 21 -22.41 3.25 25.94
CA LYS A 21 -21.94 4.09 24.84
C LYS A 21 -21.77 3.28 23.55
N ILE A 22 -22.09 3.92 22.42
CA ILE A 22 -21.84 3.40 21.08
C ILE A 22 -20.93 4.40 20.37
N TYR A 23 -19.77 3.94 19.92
CA TYR A 23 -18.85 4.69 19.06
C TYR A 23 -18.93 4.15 17.64
N ILE A 24 -19.05 5.03 16.66
CA ILE A 24 -19.01 4.65 15.24
C ILE A 24 -17.79 5.29 14.59
N LEU A 25 -16.83 4.47 14.18
CA LEU A 25 -15.65 4.90 13.44
C LEU A 25 -16.04 5.18 11.98
N SER A 26 -15.79 6.40 11.52
CA SER A 26 -16.09 6.81 10.15
C SER A 26 -15.18 7.93 9.71
N LEU A 27 -14.77 7.95 8.44
CA LEU A 27 -14.11 9.13 7.88
C LEU A 27 -15.12 10.28 7.73
N PRO A 28 -14.75 11.54 8.03
CA PRO A 28 -15.62 12.68 7.74
C PRO A 28 -16.06 12.77 6.28
N SER A 29 -15.21 12.32 5.35
CA SER A 29 -15.49 12.25 3.91
C SER A 29 -16.42 11.10 3.50
N ALA A 30 -16.76 10.17 4.39
CA ALA A 30 -17.64 9.04 4.11
C ALA A 30 -19.12 9.42 4.13
N ILE A 31 -19.50 10.41 3.31
CA ILE A 31 -20.83 11.06 3.34
C ILE A 31 -21.96 10.02 3.22
N GLU A 32 -21.92 9.16 2.19
CA GLU A 32 -22.94 8.13 1.96
C GLU A 32 -23.10 7.19 3.17
N ARG A 33 -21.97 6.74 3.73
CA ARG A 33 -21.97 5.84 4.90
C ARG A 33 -22.57 6.53 6.13
N ARG A 34 -22.20 7.80 6.38
CA ARG A 34 -22.70 8.62 7.49
C ARG A 34 -24.17 8.98 7.36
N GLU A 35 -24.71 9.07 6.14
CA GLU A 35 -26.13 9.30 5.89
C GLU A 35 -26.98 8.03 6.00
N ARG A 36 -26.44 6.89 5.53
CA ARG A 36 -27.13 5.59 5.52
C ARG A 36 -27.24 5.00 6.93
N LEU A 37 -26.12 4.92 7.66
CA LEU A 37 -26.06 4.14 8.89
C LEU A 37 -27.04 4.60 9.97
N PRO A 38 -27.26 5.92 10.23
CA PRO A 38 -28.24 6.35 11.23
C PRO A 38 -29.67 5.87 10.93
N LYS A 39 -30.06 5.84 9.65
CA LYS A 39 -31.38 5.32 9.22
C LYS A 39 -31.49 3.82 9.54
N HIS A 40 -30.45 3.06 9.21
CA HIS A 40 -30.38 1.63 9.51
C HIS A 40 -30.41 1.35 11.02
N LEU A 41 -29.67 2.12 11.82
CA LEU A 41 -29.60 1.97 13.27
C LEU A 41 -30.93 2.31 13.97
N ALA A 42 -31.67 3.29 13.44
CA ALA A 42 -32.98 3.66 13.96
C ALA A 42 -34.01 2.51 13.87
N GLU A 43 -33.89 1.61 12.89
CA GLU A 43 -34.72 0.39 12.79
C GLU A 43 -34.56 -0.54 14.00
N PHE A 44 -33.44 -0.44 14.71
CA PHE A 44 -33.13 -1.18 15.94
C PHE A 44 -33.27 -0.32 17.20
N GLY A 45 -33.91 0.86 17.08
CA GLY A 45 -34.11 1.81 18.17
C GLY A 45 -32.85 2.51 18.64
N ILE A 46 -31.78 2.49 17.83
CA ILE A 46 -30.49 3.13 18.16
C ILE A 46 -30.50 4.53 17.56
N THR A 47 -30.58 5.54 18.42
CA THR A 47 -30.57 6.97 18.06
C THR A 47 -29.50 7.75 18.80
N ASN A 48 -28.88 7.15 19.82
CA ASN A 48 -27.83 7.74 20.63
C ASN A 48 -26.51 6.99 20.39
N PHE A 49 -25.61 7.62 19.65
CA PHE A 49 -24.25 7.15 19.37
C PHE A 49 -23.34 8.35 19.13
N GLU A 50 -22.03 8.13 19.21
CA GLU A 50 -21.02 9.13 18.92
C GLU A 50 -20.27 8.76 17.64
N TRP A 51 -20.25 9.68 16.67
CA TRP A 51 -19.29 9.60 15.57
C TRP A 51 -17.89 9.81 16.11
N HIS A 52 -17.01 8.86 15.83
CA HIS A 52 -15.58 9.01 16.00
C HIS A 52 -14.98 9.24 14.62
N ASP A 53 -14.51 10.46 14.39
CA ASP A 53 -13.85 10.81 13.14
C ASP A 53 -12.55 10.00 13.00
N GLY A 54 -12.51 9.13 12.01
CA GLY A 54 -11.33 8.37 11.65
C GLY A 54 -10.29 9.23 10.95
N TYR A 55 -9.06 8.74 10.91
CA TYR A 55 -7.95 9.41 10.24
C TYR A 55 -7.86 9.02 8.76
N GLY A 56 -7.53 9.98 7.91
CA GLY A 56 -7.08 9.71 6.54
C GLY A 56 -5.63 9.24 6.49
N PRO A 57 -5.15 8.71 5.35
CA PRO A 57 -3.77 8.23 5.20
C PRO A 57 -2.72 9.33 5.42
N ASP A 58 -3.06 10.58 5.11
CA ASP A 58 -2.15 11.74 5.20
C ASP A 58 -2.35 12.54 6.50
N ALA A 59 -3.10 12.00 7.48
CA ALA A 59 -3.34 12.68 8.73
C ALA A 59 -2.04 12.80 9.57
N PRO A 60 -1.83 13.91 10.31
CA PRO A 60 -0.64 14.09 11.15
C PRO A 60 -0.40 12.94 12.13
N GLU A 61 -1.46 12.33 12.67
CA GLU A 61 -1.40 11.19 13.58
C GLU A 61 -0.83 9.94 12.89
N VAL A 62 -1.11 9.74 11.60
CA VAL A 62 -0.59 8.63 10.81
C VAL A 62 0.87 8.89 10.47
N GLN A 63 1.19 10.10 10.03
CA GLN A 63 2.57 10.50 9.75
C GLN A 63 3.47 10.36 10.99
N ALA A 64 2.98 10.78 12.15
CA ALA A 64 3.70 10.66 13.41
C ALA A 64 4.06 9.19 13.76
N LEU A 65 3.17 8.23 13.46
CA LEU A 65 3.46 6.80 13.67
C LEU A 65 4.60 6.32 12.75
N PHE A 66 4.65 6.79 11.50
CA PHE A 66 5.76 6.48 10.59
C PHE A 66 7.07 7.16 11.03
N ASP A 67 7.02 8.46 11.35
CA ASP A 67 8.21 9.26 11.70
C ASP A 67 8.88 8.79 12.99
N THR A 68 8.10 8.28 13.94
CA THR A 68 8.61 7.75 15.22
C THR A 68 9.02 6.28 15.15
N GLY A 69 8.93 5.64 13.98
CA GLY A 69 9.28 4.23 13.80
C GLY A 69 8.29 3.26 14.47
N GLN A 70 7.08 3.71 14.81
CA GLN A 70 6.05 2.88 15.43
C GLN A 70 5.28 2.02 14.42
N VAL A 71 5.46 2.21 13.11
CA VAL A 71 4.90 1.33 12.07
C VAL A 71 5.94 0.31 11.65
N PHE A 72 5.56 -0.97 11.66
CA PHE A 72 6.40 -2.02 11.11
C PHE A 72 6.53 -1.85 9.58
N GLN A 73 7.74 -1.58 9.12
CA GLN A 73 8.04 -1.35 7.71
C GLN A 73 8.48 -2.63 7.00
N PHE A 74 8.11 -2.74 5.73
CA PHE A 74 8.67 -3.76 4.85
C PHE A 74 10.01 -3.28 4.28
N PRO A 75 11.05 -4.13 4.21
CA PRO A 75 11.12 -5.52 4.67
C PRO A 75 11.49 -5.66 6.17
N PRO A 76 11.16 -6.81 6.82
CA PRO A 76 10.55 -8.00 6.23
C PRO A 76 9.01 -7.93 6.18
N CYS A 77 8.34 -9.01 5.80
CA CYS A 77 6.88 -9.09 5.83
C CYS A 77 6.34 -9.07 7.27
N PHE A 78 5.39 -8.17 7.57
CA PHE A 78 4.76 -8.09 8.91
C PHE A 78 3.95 -9.33 9.30
N ARG A 79 3.58 -10.19 8.33
CA ARG A 79 2.81 -11.42 8.59
C ARG A 79 3.66 -12.65 8.86
N CYS A 80 4.74 -12.84 8.11
CA CYS A 80 5.53 -14.08 8.15
C CYS A 80 7.02 -13.87 8.46
N GLY A 81 7.47 -12.63 8.59
CA GLY A 81 8.88 -12.29 8.86
C GLY A 81 9.82 -12.56 7.69
N GLN A 82 9.33 -13.01 6.54
CA GLN A 82 10.15 -13.27 5.34
C GLN A 82 10.21 -12.04 4.44
N GLU A 83 11.38 -11.76 3.88
CA GLU A 83 11.56 -10.71 2.88
C GLU A 83 10.88 -11.09 1.55
N ARG A 84 11.07 -12.34 1.09
CA ARG A 84 10.45 -12.86 -0.13
C ARG A 84 9.21 -13.71 0.20
N CYS A 85 8.08 -13.02 0.13
CA CYS A 85 6.71 -13.45 0.43
C CYS A 85 5.94 -14.34 -0.57
N LYS A 86 4.83 -14.95 -0.12
CA LYS A 86 3.59 -15.07 -0.92
C LYS A 86 2.36 -14.47 -0.24
N CYS A 87 2.54 -13.75 0.88
CA CYS A 87 1.43 -13.08 1.56
C CYS A 87 0.83 -12.00 0.66
N PHE A 88 -0.51 -12.01 0.52
CA PHE A 88 -1.27 -11.04 -0.28
C PHE A 88 -1.15 -9.59 0.21
N ASN A 89 -0.83 -9.41 1.49
CA ASN A 89 -0.66 -8.14 2.16
C ASN A 89 0.55 -8.28 3.10
N ASN A 90 1.71 -7.81 2.64
CA ASN A 90 2.99 -8.02 3.32
C ASN A 90 3.63 -6.75 3.88
N ALA A 91 3.03 -5.59 3.62
CA ALA A 91 3.46 -4.29 4.11
C ALA A 91 2.25 -3.53 4.66
N LEU A 92 2.45 -2.75 5.71
CA LEU A 92 1.41 -1.88 6.25
C LEU A 92 1.34 -0.60 5.42
N ILE A 93 0.21 -0.40 4.75
CA ILE A 93 -0.02 0.82 3.95
C ILE A 93 -0.65 1.93 4.81
N PRO A 94 -0.49 3.22 4.46
CA PRO A 94 -1.01 4.33 5.25
C PRO A 94 -2.51 4.22 5.61
N PRO A 95 -3.42 3.80 4.70
CA PRO A 95 -4.84 3.58 5.07
C PRO A 95 -5.07 2.54 6.18
N GLN A 96 -4.23 1.50 6.27
CA GLN A 96 -4.32 0.50 7.35
C GLN A 96 -3.85 1.08 8.68
N VAL A 97 -2.76 1.85 8.67
CA VAL A 97 -2.24 2.56 9.85
C VAL A 97 -3.26 3.60 10.32
N ALA A 98 -3.93 4.29 9.40
CA ALA A 98 -4.99 5.25 9.69
C ALA A 98 -6.21 4.60 10.38
N ASN A 99 -6.66 3.46 9.86
CA ASN A 99 -7.71 2.68 10.50
C ASN A 99 -7.30 2.22 11.92
N PHE A 100 -6.05 1.74 12.08
CA PHE A 100 -5.52 1.36 13.37
C PHE A 100 -5.50 2.52 14.36
N ALA A 101 -4.98 3.68 13.94
CA ALA A 101 -4.92 4.88 14.77
C ALA A 101 -6.31 5.34 15.23
N GLY A 102 -7.31 5.25 14.34
CA GLY A 102 -8.71 5.56 14.68
C GLY A 102 -9.25 4.64 15.77
N PHE A 103 -9.03 3.32 15.65
CA PHE A 103 -9.42 2.37 16.68
C PHE A 103 -8.65 2.57 18.00
N LEU A 104 -7.34 2.83 17.94
CA LEU A 104 -6.52 3.11 19.12
C LEU A 104 -7.04 4.34 19.90
N SER A 105 -7.47 5.37 19.19
CA SER A 105 -8.11 6.55 19.77
C SER A 105 -9.41 6.20 20.49
N ILE A 106 -10.26 5.35 19.88
CA ILE A 106 -11.47 4.82 20.53
C ILE A 106 -11.12 4.00 21.77
N TRP A 107 -10.14 3.09 21.70
CA TRP A 107 -9.74 2.26 22.83
C TRP A 107 -9.24 3.12 24.01
N ARG A 108 -8.49 4.19 23.74
CA ARG A 108 -8.11 5.18 24.77
C ARG A 108 -9.34 5.82 25.43
N LYS A 109 -10.34 6.25 24.65
CA LYS A 109 -11.60 6.79 25.19
C LYS A 109 -12.32 5.77 26.08
N ILE A 110 -12.43 4.51 25.64
CA ILE A 110 -13.10 3.45 26.41
C ILE A 110 -12.31 3.12 27.69
N SER A 111 -10.98 3.08 27.63
CA SER A 111 -10.13 2.81 28.80
C SER A 111 -10.26 3.85 29.91
N ALA A 112 -10.53 5.11 29.54
CA ALA A 112 -10.75 6.21 30.47
C ALA A 112 -12.21 6.30 30.99
N SER A 113 -13.09 5.43 30.53
CA SER A 113 -14.51 5.39 30.89
C SER A 113 -14.79 4.39 32.03
N ASN A 114 -15.97 4.48 32.63
CA ASN A 114 -16.40 3.58 33.72
C ASN A 114 -17.41 2.51 33.27
N SER A 115 -17.65 2.37 31.97
CA SER A 115 -18.74 1.57 31.42
C SER A 115 -18.33 0.82 30.16
N PRO A 116 -18.87 -0.39 29.91
CA PRO A 116 -18.67 -1.08 28.64
C PRO A 116 -19.20 -0.25 27.47
N ALA A 117 -18.51 -0.35 26.34
CA ALA A 117 -18.84 0.36 25.12
C ALA A 117 -18.96 -0.59 23.93
N LEU A 118 -19.78 -0.20 22.97
CA LEU A 118 -19.90 -0.82 21.67
C LEU A 118 -19.13 0.03 20.65
N VAL A 119 -18.39 -0.63 19.77
CA VAL A 119 -17.71 0.01 18.66
C VAL A 119 -18.24 -0.60 17.37
N MET A 120 -18.52 0.27 16.41
CA MET A 120 -18.99 -0.08 15.07
C MET A 120 -18.17 0.66 14.00
N GLU A 121 -18.05 0.07 12.82
CA GLU A 121 -17.67 0.79 11.60
C GLU A 121 -18.93 1.33 10.89
N ASP A 122 -18.75 2.24 9.94
CA ASP A 122 -19.83 2.94 9.24
C ASP A 122 -20.49 2.14 8.08
N ASP A 123 -19.89 1.03 7.68
CA ASP A 123 -20.35 0.16 6.60
C ASP A 123 -21.03 -1.13 7.09
N ILE A 124 -21.53 -1.15 8.33
CA ILE A 124 -22.22 -2.35 8.83
C ILE A 124 -23.69 -2.43 8.44
N ILE A 125 -24.21 -3.66 8.51
CA ILE A 125 -25.63 -3.95 8.70
C ILE A 125 -25.84 -4.82 9.93
N LEU A 126 -26.82 -4.44 10.74
CA LEU A 126 -27.40 -5.30 11.78
C LEU A 126 -28.45 -6.23 11.18
N HIS A 127 -28.44 -7.50 11.60
CA HIS A 127 -29.38 -8.49 11.10
C HIS A 127 -30.71 -8.52 11.89
N PRO A 128 -31.83 -8.93 11.26
CA PRO A 128 -33.15 -8.94 11.91
C PRO A 128 -33.25 -9.78 13.20
N TRP A 129 -32.38 -10.78 13.39
CA TRP A 129 -32.36 -11.58 14.62
C TRP A 129 -31.53 -10.98 15.76
N ALA A 130 -30.85 -9.84 15.55
CA ALA A 130 -30.03 -9.18 16.56
C ALA A 130 -30.77 -8.95 17.90
N PRO A 131 -32.03 -8.44 17.94
CA PRO A 131 -32.75 -8.25 19.20
C PRO A 131 -32.88 -9.55 20.01
N ARG A 132 -33.16 -10.67 19.33
CA ARG A 132 -33.35 -11.98 19.96
C ARG A 132 -32.05 -12.55 20.52
N ILE A 133 -30.93 -12.35 19.81
CA ILE A 133 -29.60 -12.76 20.25
C ILE A 133 -29.16 -11.94 21.47
N LEU A 134 -29.27 -10.61 21.38
CA LEU A 134 -28.85 -9.70 22.45
C LEU A 134 -29.68 -9.89 23.72
N LYS A 135 -30.97 -10.23 23.61
CA LYS A 135 -31.79 -10.60 24.78
C LYS A 135 -31.18 -11.79 25.54
N LYS A 136 -30.68 -12.81 24.84
CA LYS A 136 -30.04 -13.98 25.47
C LYS A 136 -28.67 -13.64 26.05
N LEU A 137 -27.89 -12.82 25.36
CA LEU A 137 -26.60 -12.33 25.85
C LEU A 137 -26.77 -11.55 27.16
N LYS A 138 -27.68 -10.57 27.18
CA LYS A 138 -28.03 -9.79 28.38
C LYS A 138 -28.48 -10.69 29.52
N HIS A 139 -29.33 -11.68 29.24
CA HIS A 139 -29.75 -12.64 30.25
C HIS A 139 -28.57 -13.38 30.89
N ARG A 140 -27.56 -13.78 30.11
CA ARG A 140 -26.36 -14.43 30.64
C ARG A 140 -25.55 -13.52 31.55
N ILE A 141 -25.44 -12.24 31.20
CA ILE A 141 -24.75 -11.20 32.01
C ILE A 141 -25.52 -10.96 33.31
N THR A 142 -26.83 -10.71 33.24
CA THR A 142 -27.69 -10.49 34.43
C THR A 142 -27.69 -11.69 35.37
N LYS A 143 -27.59 -12.92 34.85
CA LYS A 143 -27.49 -14.14 35.66
C LYS A 143 -26.09 -14.41 36.21
N GLY A 144 -25.08 -13.59 35.88
CA GLY A 144 -23.69 -13.80 36.29
C GLY A 144 -22.98 -14.97 35.58
N THR A 145 -23.58 -15.53 34.53
CA THR A 145 -22.98 -16.62 33.74
C THR A 145 -22.02 -16.13 32.65
N LEU A 146 -21.90 -14.81 32.52
CA LEU A 146 -20.92 -14.09 31.72
C LEU A 146 -20.59 -12.80 32.46
N ASP A 147 -19.34 -12.65 32.92
CA ASP A 147 -18.87 -11.40 33.50
C ASP A 147 -18.49 -10.42 32.38
N PHE A 148 -19.24 -9.32 32.32
CA PHE A 148 -19.01 -8.18 31.42
C PHE A 148 -18.98 -6.87 32.22
N SER A 149 -18.51 -6.93 33.46
CA SER A 149 -18.36 -5.77 34.33
C SER A 149 -17.19 -4.87 33.88
N PRO A 150 -17.22 -3.56 34.21
CA PRO A 150 -16.19 -2.63 33.76
C PRO A 150 -14.74 -3.01 34.15
N THR A 151 -14.59 -3.71 35.28
CA THR A 151 -13.31 -4.09 35.88
C THR A 151 -12.76 -5.42 35.37
N THR A 152 -13.56 -6.20 34.65
CA THR A 152 -13.13 -7.49 34.11
C THR A 152 -12.78 -7.34 32.63
N PRO A 153 -11.54 -7.63 32.20
CA PRO A 153 -11.19 -7.60 30.79
C PRO A 153 -12.06 -8.57 29.98
N LYS A 154 -12.92 -8.02 29.12
CA LYS A 154 -13.77 -8.78 28.23
C LYS A 154 -13.98 -8.07 26.89
N LEU A 155 -13.90 -8.86 25.82
CA LEU A 155 -14.25 -8.52 24.44
C LEU A 155 -15.35 -9.45 23.96
N LEU A 156 -16.40 -8.90 23.36
CA LEU A 156 -17.47 -9.63 22.70
C LEU A 156 -17.43 -9.32 21.21
N ARG A 157 -17.13 -10.32 20.38
CA ARG A 157 -17.13 -10.23 18.92
C ARG A 157 -18.57 -10.44 18.43
N LEU A 158 -19.19 -9.38 17.92
CA LEU A 158 -20.62 -9.36 17.60
C LEU A 158 -20.89 -9.48 16.10
N SER A 159 -19.88 -9.25 15.26
CA SER A 159 -19.92 -9.43 13.82
C SER A 159 -18.97 -10.53 13.33
N SER A 160 -19.08 -10.84 12.05
CA SER A 160 -18.09 -11.59 11.28
C SER A 160 -18.28 -11.28 9.79
N PRO A 161 -17.31 -11.60 8.92
CA PRO A 161 -17.52 -11.53 7.47
C PRO A 161 -18.74 -12.34 7.03
N HIS A 162 -19.47 -11.85 6.03
CA HIS A 162 -20.69 -12.49 5.57
C HIS A 162 -20.43 -13.96 5.19
N SER A 163 -21.34 -14.83 5.60
CA SER A 163 -21.22 -16.27 5.47
C SER A 163 -22.59 -16.92 5.67
N GLU A 164 -22.70 -18.24 5.45
CA GLU A 164 -23.92 -18.99 5.70
C GLU A 164 -24.46 -18.87 7.14
N GLU A 165 -23.63 -18.48 8.11
CA GLU A 165 -24.06 -18.23 9.49
C GLU A 165 -25.01 -17.03 9.60
N HIS A 166 -25.05 -16.17 8.58
CA HIS A 166 -25.96 -15.04 8.44
C HIS A 166 -27.19 -15.36 7.59
N SER A 167 -27.28 -16.54 6.97
CA SER A 167 -28.41 -16.84 6.05
C SER A 167 -29.71 -17.13 6.79
N LYS A 168 -29.63 -17.68 8.02
CA LYS A 168 -30.78 -18.13 8.80
C LYS A 168 -30.51 -18.01 10.28
N TRP A 169 -31.58 -17.84 11.05
CA TRP A 169 -31.52 -17.96 12.50
C TRP A 169 -30.91 -19.31 12.93
N ARG A 170 -29.91 -19.24 13.82
CA ARG A 170 -29.28 -20.41 14.47
C ARG A 170 -29.38 -20.30 15.99
N ARG A 171 -29.09 -21.40 16.68
CA ARG A 171 -29.07 -21.42 18.15
C ARG A 171 -27.97 -20.50 18.68
N PHE A 172 -28.35 -19.62 19.60
CA PHE A 172 -27.43 -18.76 20.36
C PHE A 172 -26.31 -19.57 21.01
N ARG A 173 -25.06 -19.15 20.78
CA ARG A 173 -23.85 -19.70 21.41
C ARG A 173 -22.83 -18.57 21.65
N LEU A 174 -22.00 -18.76 22.68
CA LEU A 174 -20.74 -18.05 22.84
C LEU A 174 -19.64 -19.08 22.72
N ILE A 175 -18.65 -18.80 21.88
CA ILE A 175 -17.51 -19.68 21.64
C ILE A 175 -16.22 -18.88 21.71
N ASP A 176 -15.09 -19.54 21.96
CA ASP A 176 -13.77 -18.89 22.01
C ASP A 176 -13.15 -18.71 20.61
N ASP A 177 -13.70 -19.38 19.59
CA ASP A 177 -13.18 -19.31 18.21
C ASP A 177 -13.05 -17.87 17.73
N VAL A 178 -11.88 -17.58 17.18
CA VAL A 178 -11.53 -16.26 16.70
C VAL A 178 -12.27 -15.98 15.39
N ARG A 179 -13.09 -14.93 15.38
CA ARG A 179 -13.66 -14.32 14.18
C ARG A 179 -13.18 -12.88 14.13
N MET A 180 -12.34 -12.54 13.16
CA MET A 180 -11.92 -11.14 12.95
C MET A 180 -13.16 -10.30 12.63
N SER A 181 -13.39 -9.22 13.39
CA SER A 181 -14.70 -8.55 13.38
C SER A 181 -14.65 -7.07 13.81
N ASN A 182 -13.76 -6.28 13.22
CA ASN A 182 -13.66 -4.85 13.57
C ASN A 182 -14.95 -4.07 13.37
N TYR A 183 -15.84 -4.58 12.52
CA TYR A 183 -17.06 -3.90 12.13
C TYR A 183 -18.05 -3.70 13.30
N CYS A 184 -18.10 -4.61 14.27
CA CYS A 184 -19.01 -4.50 15.41
C CYS A 184 -18.58 -5.40 16.58
N TYR A 185 -18.16 -4.78 17.68
CA TYR A 185 -17.76 -5.48 18.90
C TYR A 185 -18.07 -4.65 20.14
N ALA A 186 -18.22 -5.31 21.28
CA ALA A 186 -18.34 -4.64 22.58
C ALA A 186 -17.15 -5.00 23.46
N MET A 187 -16.68 -4.04 24.26
CA MET A 187 -15.57 -4.27 25.19
C MET A 187 -15.75 -3.53 26.52
N THR A 188 -15.13 -4.06 27.56
CA THR A 188 -15.07 -3.41 28.88
C THR A 188 -13.90 -2.42 28.94
N PRO A 189 -13.96 -1.38 29.79
CA PRO A 189 -12.84 -0.47 30.05
C PRO A 189 -11.56 -1.20 30.47
N ALA A 190 -11.65 -2.22 31.32
CA ALA A 190 -10.49 -3.02 31.71
C ALA A 190 -9.81 -3.72 30.52
N PHE A 191 -10.59 -4.17 29.53
CA PHE A 191 -10.00 -4.73 28.30
C PHE A 191 -9.35 -3.65 27.44
N ALA A 192 -10.02 -2.51 27.26
CA ALA A 192 -9.46 -1.39 26.51
C ALA A 192 -8.18 -0.85 27.14
N ALA A 193 -8.12 -0.75 28.47
CA ALA A 193 -6.92 -0.36 29.21
C ALA A 193 -5.77 -1.35 29.01
N GLN A 194 -6.06 -2.65 28.99
CA GLN A 194 -5.07 -3.67 28.66
C GLN A 194 -4.52 -3.46 27.24
N VAL A 195 -5.40 -3.32 26.23
CA VAL A 195 -5.01 -3.11 24.82
C VAL A 195 -4.14 -1.86 24.68
N VAL A 196 -4.53 -0.74 25.31
CA VAL A 196 -3.78 0.52 25.24
C VAL A 196 -2.42 0.41 25.94
N ALA A 197 -2.34 -0.28 27.08
CA ALA A 197 -1.10 -0.46 27.82
C ALA A 197 -0.10 -1.41 27.12
N GLU A 198 -0.62 -2.37 26.35
CA GLU A 198 0.17 -3.34 25.59
C GLU A 198 0.53 -2.84 24.18
N PHE A 199 0.09 -1.63 23.77
CA PHE A 199 0.41 -1.05 22.47
C PHE A 199 1.85 -0.50 22.42
N ASP A 200 2.69 -1.11 21.59
CA ASP A 200 4.08 -0.72 21.32
C ASP A 200 4.30 -0.19 19.89
N GLY A 201 3.40 -0.51 18.96
CA GLY A 201 3.42 -0.03 17.58
C GLY A 201 2.37 -0.72 16.70
N VAL A 202 2.26 -0.28 15.46
CA VAL A 202 1.43 -0.91 14.42
C VAL A 202 2.27 -1.96 13.71
N ASN A 203 2.22 -3.20 14.20
CA ASN A 203 2.92 -4.35 13.62
C ASN A 203 1.99 -5.34 12.89
N THR A 204 0.69 -5.08 12.91
CA THR A 204 -0.34 -5.83 12.18
C THR A 204 -1.56 -4.93 11.96
N THR A 205 -2.56 -5.43 11.24
CA THR A 205 -3.85 -4.74 11.08
C THR A 205 -4.63 -4.73 12.40
N SER A 206 -5.48 -3.72 12.59
CA SER A 206 -6.24 -3.47 13.83
C SER A 206 -7.12 -4.64 14.25
N ASP A 207 -7.68 -5.39 13.28
CA ASP A 207 -8.49 -6.58 13.50
C ASP A 207 -7.69 -7.72 14.12
N VAL A 208 -6.53 -8.03 13.55
CA VAL A 208 -5.63 -9.05 14.08
C VAL A 208 -5.13 -8.63 15.47
N HIS A 209 -4.75 -7.38 15.64
CA HIS A 209 -4.30 -6.86 16.93
C HIS A 209 -5.38 -7.04 18.01
N LEU A 210 -6.57 -6.51 17.78
CA LEU A 210 -7.64 -6.50 18.76
C LEU A 210 -8.25 -7.89 19.02
N HIS A 211 -8.50 -8.66 17.98
CA HIS A 211 -9.30 -9.88 18.08
C HIS A 211 -8.46 -11.15 18.26
N GLN A 212 -7.19 -11.16 17.85
CA GLN A 212 -6.33 -12.33 17.96
C GLN A 212 -5.20 -12.15 18.95
N ASN A 213 -4.49 -11.02 18.91
CA ASN A 213 -3.24 -10.86 19.66
C ASN A 213 -3.47 -10.35 21.09
N ALA A 214 -4.33 -9.34 21.26
CA ALA A 214 -4.56 -8.73 22.56
C ALA A 214 -5.33 -9.61 23.58
N PRO A 215 -6.33 -10.43 23.21
CA PRO A 215 -7.08 -11.22 24.18
C PRO A 215 -6.26 -12.37 24.77
N LYS A 216 -6.25 -12.46 26.11
CA LYS A 216 -5.79 -13.65 26.85
C LYS A 216 -6.90 -14.72 26.85
N PRO A 217 -6.59 -16.00 27.11
CA PRO A 217 -7.59 -17.07 27.17
C PRO A 217 -8.80 -16.69 28.04
N GLY A 218 -10.01 -16.81 27.48
CA GLY A 218 -11.27 -16.47 28.14
C GLY A 218 -11.62 -14.97 28.20
N GLN A 219 -10.76 -14.08 27.70
CA GLN A 219 -11.07 -12.64 27.62
C GLN A 219 -11.90 -12.26 26.39
N ALA A 220 -11.93 -13.07 25.33
CA ALA A 220 -12.71 -12.77 24.13
C ALA A 220 -13.66 -13.89 23.76
N LEU A 221 -14.92 -13.54 23.52
CA LEU A 221 -15.96 -14.49 23.13
C LEU A 221 -16.62 -14.04 21.82
N THR A 222 -16.88 -15.01 20.96
CA THR A 222 -17.58 -14.81 19.69
C THR A 222 -19.04 -15.20 19.81
N LEU A 223 -19.91 -14.29 19.38
CA LEU A 223 -21.35 -14.46 19.39
C LEU A 223 -21.84 -15.17 18.13
N LEU A 224 -22.56 -16.28 18.29
CA LEU A 224 -23.22 -16.99 17.18
C LEU A 224 -24.73 -17.12 17.37
N PRO A 225 -25.53 -16.99 16.29
CA PRO A 225 -25.14 -16.40 15.01
C PRO A 225 -24.67 -14.94 15.18
N PRO A 226 -23.80 -14.43 14.30
CA PRO A 226 -23.38 -13.04 14.31
C PRO A 226 -24.60 -12.12 14.14
N ILE A 227 -24.54 -10.93 14.74
CA ILE A 227 -25.62 -9.95 14.67
C ILE A 227 -25.36 -8.85 13.65
N ALA A 228 -24.15 -8.77 13.11
CA ALA A 228 -23.78 -7.81 12.08
C ALA A 228 -22.78 -8.39 11.08
N THR A 229 -22.76 -7.81 9.88
CA THR A 229 -21.74 -8.00 8.85
C THR A 229 -21.37 -6.65 8.24
N ASP A 230 -20.19 -6.54 7.65
CA ASP A 230 -19.80 -5.39 6.85
C ASP A 230 -20.44 -5.43 5.45
N LEU A 231 -20.48 -4.28 4.77
CA LEU A 231 -20.94 -4.13 3.39
C LEU A 231 -19.81 -3.90 2.39
N SER A 232 -18.63 -3.44 2.81
CA SER A 232 -17.57 -3.07 1.87
C SER A 232 -16.64 -4.23 1.50
N TRP A 233 -16.38 -5.14 2.43
CA TRP A 233 -15.58 -6.34 2.22
C TRP A 233 -16.43 -7.53 1.79
N SER A 234 -17.59 -7.70 2.42
CA SER A 234 -18.42 -8.90 2.29
C SER A 234 -19.34 -8.84 1.06
N THR A 235 -20.11 -7.76 0.89
CA THR A 235 -21.07 -7.64 -0.22
C THR A 235 -20.55 -6.78 -1.36
N GLY A 236 -19.63 -5.86 -1.08
CA GLY A 236 -19.15 -4.86 -2.05
C GLY A 236 -20.20 -3.79 -2.35
N SER A 237 -21.29 -3.69 -1.58
CA SER A 237 -22.31 -2.67 -1.82
C SER A 237 -21.91 -1.26 -1.36
N LEU A 238 -20.79 -1.15 -0.66
CA LEU A 238 -20.13 0.12 -0.35
C LEU A 238 -18.66 0.02 -0.75
N ASP A 239 -18.06 1.11 -1.22
CA ASP A 239 -16.64 1.14 -1.55
C ASP A 239 -15.78 1.03 -0.29
N SER A 240 -14.66 0.31 -0.34
CA SER A 240 -13.75 0.16 0.81
C SER A 240 -12.69 1.26 0.82
N HIS A 241 -12.56 1.95 1.95
CA HIS A 241 -11.58 3.03 2.12
C HIS A 241 -10.14 2.56 2.42
N ILE A 242 -9.90 1.25 2.62
CA ILE A 242 -8.55 0.71 2.91
C ILE A 242 -7.93 0.07 1.66
N HIS A 243 -8.70 -0.79 0.98
CA HIS A 243 -8.26 -1.44 -0.25
C HIS A 243 -9.46 -1.48 -1.21
N PRO A 244 -9.38 -0.96 -2.44
CA PRO A 244 -10.44 -1.20 -3.41
C PRO A 244 -10.64 -2.71 -3.61
N LYS A 245 -11.90 -3.12 -3.78
CA LYS A 245 -12.30 -4.54 -3.83
C LYS A 245 -12.97 -4.88 -5.16
N GLU A 246 -12.72 -6.10 -5.64
CA GLU A 246 -13.33 -6.62 -6.87
C GLU A 246 -14.85 -6.78 -6.75
N ASN A 247 -15.36 -7.19 -5.59
CA ASN A 247 -16.81 -7.32 -5.40
C ASN A 247 -17.54 -5.96 -5.44
N HIS A 248 -16.86 -4.85 -5.10
CA HIS A 248 -17.43 -3.51 -5.34
C HIS A 248 -17.48 -3.19 -6.84
N LEU A 249 -16.48 -3.62 -7.63
CA LEU A 249 -16.55 -3.49 -9.09
C LEU A 249 -17.75 -4.25 -9.66
N GLU A 250 -18.02 -5.46 -9.17
CA GLU A 250 -19.21 -6.23 -9.56
C GLU A 250 -20.51 -5.55 -9.14
N HIS A 251 -20.55 -4.90 -7.97
CA HIS A 251 -21.70 -4.10 -7.56
C HIS A 251 -21.94 -2.91 -8.51
N LEU A 252 -20.87 -2.17 -8.86
CA LEU A 252 -20.93 -1.03 -9.80
C LEU A 252 -21.32 -1.47 -11.21
N LYS A 253 -20.85 -2.62 -11.70
CA LYS A 253 -21.31 -3.16 -12.99
C LYS A 253 -22.82 -3.41 -13.03
N ALA A 254 -23.43 -3.73 -11.88
CA ALA A 254 -24.86 -4.00 -11.78
C ALA A 254 -25.71 -2.74 -11.50
N HIS A 255 -25.16 -1.70 -10.85
CA HIS A 255 -25.96 -0.57 -10.34
C HIS A 255 -25.36 0.82 -10.61
N GLY A 256 -24.08 0.89 -10.97
CA GLY A 256 -23.33 2.13 -11.16
C GLY A 256 -23.31 2.62 -12.60
N THR A 257 -22.72 3.79 -12.76
CA THR A 257 -22.46 4.44 -14.05
C THR A 257 -21.17 3.92 -14.69
N LYS A 258 -20.98 4.18 -15.99
CA LYS A 258 -19.76 3.79 -16.71
C LYS A 258 -18.52 4.48 -16.12
N GLU A 259 -18.68 5.73 -15.71
CA GLU A 259 -17.63 6.56 -15.12
C GLU A 259 -17.18 6.01 -13.76
N GLU A 260 -18.13 5.59 -12.91
CA GLU A 260 -17.82 4.96 -11.62
C GLU A 260 -17.09 3.60 -11.79
N ILE A 261 -17.52 2.79 -12.76
CA ILE A 261 -16.89 1.52 -13.08
C ILE A 261 -15.44 1.74 -13.52
N GLU A 262 -15.19 2.68 -14.44
CA GLU A 262 -13.85 2.98 -14.93
C GLU A 262 -12.95 3.55 -13.83
N ALA A 263 -13.47 4.49 -13.03
CA ALA A 263 -12.73 5.06 -11.91
C ALA A 263 -12.34 4.00 -10.87
N HIS A 264 -13.24 3.07 -10.55
CA HIS A 264 -12.95 1.98 -9.61
C HIS A 264 -11.99 0.94 -10.19
N HIS A 265 -12.11 0.62 -11.47
CA HIS A 265 -11.18 -0.24 -12.19
C HIS A 265 -9.77 0.34 -12.19
N GLN A 266 -9.63 1.65 -12.45
CA GLN A 266 -8.35 2.36 -12.36
C GLN A 266 -7.79 2.33 -10.94
N ARG A 267 -8.63 2.54 -9.91
CA ARG A 267 -8.20 2.40 -8.50
C ARG A 267 -7.71 1.01 -8.17
N LEU A 268 -8.40 -0.05 -8.63
CA LEU A 268 -7.95 -1.44 -8.45
C LEU A 268 -6.59 -1.68 -9.11
N ARG A 269 -6.41 -1.18 -10.34
CA ARG A 269 -5.14 -1.30 -11.08
C ARG A 269 -4.02 -0.56 -10.33
N GLN A 270 -4.24 0.67 -9.89
CA GLN A 270 -3.20 1.47 -9.23
C GLN A 270 -2.92 1.06 -7.78
N HIS A 271 -3.80 0.27 -7.17
CA HIS A 271 -3.68 -0.11 -5.77
C HIS A 271 -2.53 -1.10 -5.53
N ILE A 272 -1.75 -0.83 -4.48
CA ILE A 272 -0.63 -1.67 -4.07
C ILE A 272 -1.10 -2.55 -2.92
N LYS A 273 -1.41 -3.80 -3.26
CA LYS A 273 -1.79 -4.82 -2.25
C LYS A 273 -0.57 -5.40 -1.55
N ARG A 274 0.58 -5.41 -2.23
CA ARG A 274 1.78 -6.12 -1.84
C ARG A 274 3.02 -5.43 -2.40
N ILE A 275 4.12 -5.48 -1.65
CA ILE A 275 5.46 -5.11 -2.10
C ILE A 275 6.25 -6.37 -2.50
N TYR A 276 6.92 -6.36 -3.65
CA TYR A 276 7.80 -7.42 -4.08
C TYR A 276 9.25 -7.05 -3.77
N SER A 277 9.96 -7.88 -2.99
CA SER A 277 11.40 -7.70 -2.81
C SER A 277 12.15 -8.42 -3.93
N ARG A 278 13.02 -7.68 -4.62
CA ARG A 278 13.98 -8.17 -5.60
C ARG A 278 15.34 -7.58 -5.30
N PRO A 279 16.41 -8.37 -5.16
CA PRO A 279 17.69 -7.84 -4.72
C PRO A 279 18.23 -6.73 -5.61
N ILE A 280 18.06 -6.86 -6.93
CA ILE A 280 18.63 -5.95 -7.91
C ILE A 280 17.52 -5.23 -8.68
N LEU A 281 17.59 -3.90 -8.70
CA LEU A 281 16.83 -3.05 -9.59
C LEU A 281 17.80 -2.33 -10.54
N CYS A 282 17.71 -2.64 -11.83
CA CYS A 282 18.46 -1.93 -12.87
C CYS A 282 17.58 -0.85 -13.50
N VAL A 283 18.12 0.36 -13.64
CA VAL A 283 17.41 1.48 -14.27
C VAL A 283 18.35 2.24 -15.20
N SER A 284 17.80 2.81 -16.26
CA SER A 284 18.54 3.65 -17.20
C SER A 284 17.59 4.66 -17.87
N HIS A 285 18.11 5.44 -18.83
CA HIS A 285 17.24 6.20 -19.73
C HIS A 285 16.50 5.25 -20.70
N PRO A 286 15.21 5.49 -21.03
CA PRO A 286 14.49 4.74 -22.07
C PRO A 286 15.28 4.70 -23.39
N ASN A 287 15.32 3.55 -24.06
CA ASN A 287 16.16 3.29 -25.24
C ASN A 287 17.68 3.45 -25.03
N ALA A 288 18.18 3.52 -23.78
CA ALA A 288 19.61 3.64 -23.52
C ALA A 288 20.04 2.74 -22.34
N GLY A 289 20.32 1.47 -22.65
CA GLY A 289 21.10 0.56 -21.78
C GLY A 289 20.33 -0.41 -20.87
N ALA A 290 19.04 -0.23 -20.60
CA ALA A 290 18.30 -1.10 -19.67
C ALA A 290 18.24 -2.56 -20.16
N GLU A 291 17.97 -2.77 -21.45
CA GLU A 291 17.94 -4.11 -22.04
C GLU A 291 19.35 -4.72 -22.08
N SER A 292 20.34 -3.98 -22.56
CA SER A 292 21.73 -4.44 -22.63
C SER A 292 22.27 -4.85 -21.27
N LEU A 293 21.96 -4.09 -20.21
CA LEU A 293 22.33 -4.43 -18.85
C LEU A 293 21.62 -5.70 -18.35
N ALA A 294 20.33 -5.87 -18.66
CA ALA A 294 19.61 -7.09 -18.31
C ALA A 294 20.22 -8.33 -19.00
N GLN A 295 20.46 -8.25 -20.32
CA GLN A 295 21.08 -9.32 -21.11
C GLN A 295 22.50 -9.66 -20.61
N MET A 296 23.27 -8.64 -20.23
CA MET A 296 24.60 -8.80 -19.65
C MET A 296 24.53 -9.60 -18.34
N LEU A 297 23.64 -9.23 -17.42
CA LEU A 297 23.49 -9.90 -16.13
C LEU A 297 22.90 -11.32 -16.28
N GLN A 298 21.99 -11.52 -17.24
CA GLN A 298 21.51 -12.85 -17.62
C GLN A 298 22.63 -13.75 -18.14
N THR A 299 23.51 -13.22 -18.99
CA THR A 299 24.69 -13.93 -19.49
C THR A 299 25.64 -14.30 -18.35
N ALA A 300 25.72 -13.44 -17.33
CA ALA A 300 26.48 -13.71 -16.10
C ALA A 300 25.80 -14.73 -15.16
N GLY A 301 24.60 -15.23 -15.49
CA GLY A 301 23.89 -16.26 -14.74
C GLY A 301 22.82 -15.75 -13.77
N LEU A 302 22.51 -14.46 -13.75
CA LEU A 302 21.45 -13.90 -12.91
C LEU A 302 20.10 -13.89 -13.62
N GLU A 303 19.03 -14.18 -12.88
CA GLU A 303 17.67 -14.09 -13.37
C GLU A 303 17.14 -12.64 -13.27
N ILE A 304 17.64 -11.74 -14.12
CA ILE A 304 17.16 -10.36 -14.26
C ILE A 304 16.14 -10.28 -15.40
N GLY A 305 14.90 -9.88 -15.13
CA GLY A 305 13.90 -9.65 -16.17
C GLY A 305 14.01 -8.25 -16.81
N PHE A 306 14.00 -8.12 -18.13
CA PHE A 306 13.83 -6.82 -18.79
C PHE A 306 12.34 -6.52 -18.92
N GLU A 307 11.87 -5.46 -18.26
CA GLU A 307 10.45 -5.05 -18.24
C GLU A 307 9.48 -6.14 -17.76
N GLN A 308 10.00 -7.14 -17.06
CA GLN A 308 9.25 -8.24 -16.48
C GLN A 308 9.93 -8.74 -15.21
N ASP A 309 9.26 -9.58 -14.44
CA ASP A 309 9.83 -10.15 -13.22
C ASP A 309 10.98 -11.12 -13.52
N GLY A 310 12.07 -11.02 -12.76
CA GLY A 310 13.13 -12.00 -12.67
C GLY A 310 13.42 -12.33 -11.21
N TYR A 311 13.92 -13.52 -10.90
CA TYR A 311 14.13 -13.94 -9.50
C TYR A 311 15.16 -13.05 -8.77
N ASP A 312 16.24 -12.68 -9.44
CA ASP A 312 17.31 -11.85 -8.88
C ASP A 312 17.03 -10.36 -9.00
N GLY A 313 16.17 -9.98 -9.93
CA GLY A 313 15.94 -8.58 -10.21
C GLY A 313 15.17 -8.30 -11.47
N LEU A 314 15.08 -7.02 -11.76
CA LEU A 314 14.43 -6.52 -12.96
C LEU A 314 15.13 -5.26 -13.46
N SER A 315 15.01 -5.01 -14.76
CA SER A 315 15.59 -3.87 -15.46
C SER A 315 14.49 -3.14 -16.21
N SER A 316 14.28 -1.86 -15.90
CA SER A 316 13.35 -1.01 -16.64
C SER A 316 13.64 0.46 -16.40
N SER A 317 13.63 1.24 -17.47
CA SER A 317 13.82 2.69 -17.41
C SER A 317 12.69 3.40 -16.67
N ALA A 318 11.44 2.96 -16.85
CA ALA A 318 10.27 3.55 -16.21
C ALA A 318 10.26 3.37 -14.68
N LEU A 319 10.99 2.38 -14.18
CA LEU A 319 11.14 2.13 -12.75
C LEU A 319 12.20 3.02 -12.10
N ALA A 320 12.80 3.96 -12.83
CA ALA A 320 13.62 5.03 -12.25
C ALA A 320 12.81 6.03 -11.41
N VAL A 321 11.48 6.06 -11.55
CA VAL A 321 10.61 7.03 -10.87
C VAL A 321 9.42 6.36 -10.20
N GLU A 322 8.83 7.04 -9.22
CA GLU A 322 7.57 6.62 -8.64
C GLU A 322 6.41 7.01 -9.55
N ALA A 323 6.05 6.10 -10.46
CA ALA A 323 4.88 6.20 -11.33
C ALA A 323 3.82 5.17 -10.95
N HIS A 324 2.55 5.43 -11.29
CA HIS A 324 1.47 4.46 -11.08
C HIS A 324 1.56 3.26 -12.03
N GLU A 325 2.05 3.50 -13.25
CA GLU A 325 2.16 2.50 -14.30
C GLU A 325 3.50 2.67 -15.03
N ASN A 326 4.02 1.53 -15.47
CA ASN A 326 5.16 1.42 -16.35
C ASN A 326 4.62 1.30 -17.78
N PRO A 327 4.87 2.27 -18.67
CA PRO A 327 4.35 2.22 -20.04
C PRO A 327 4.91 1.04 -20.84
N ASN A 328 6.03 0.43 -20.42
CA ASN A 328 6.70 -0.62 -21.18
C ASN A 328 6.46 -2.03 -20.61
N SER A 329 5.58 -2.20 -19.62
CA SER A 329 5.38 -3.49 -18.95
C SER A 329 3.93 -3.79 -18.60
N ASP A 330 3.44 -4.94 -19.06
CA ASP A 330 2.21 -5.56 -18.58
C ASP A 330 2.42 -6.52 -17.39
N ASP A 331 3.68 -6.80 -17.02
CA ASP A 331 3.98 -7.67 -15.89
C ASP A 331 3.49 -7.05 -14.56
N PRO A 332 2.72 -7.78 -13.73
CA PRO A 332 2.14 -7.24 -12.50
C PRO A 332 3.17 -6.74 -11.46
N ILE A 333 4.41 -7.24 -11.50
CA ILE A 333 5.50 -6.89 -10.60
C ILE A 333 6.29 -5.72 -11.17
N ALA A 334 6.64 -5.75 -12.45
CA ALA A 334 7.37 -4.65 -13.12
C ALA A 334 6.49 -3.44 -13.49
N ARG A 335 5.19 -3.49 -13.17
CA ARG A 335 4.21 -2.41 -13.40
C ARG A 335 4.52 -1.10 -12.68
N THR A 336 5.06 -1.12 -11.46
CA THR A 336 5.31 0.13 -10.71
C THR A 336 6.40 -0.02 -9.66
N ARG A 337 7.31 0.97 -9.62
CA ARG A 337 8.37 1.06 -8.61
C ARG A 337 7.83 1.09 -7.18
N ARG A 338 6.63 1.66 -6.99
CA ARG A 338 5.99 1.81 -5.69
C ARG A 338 5.63 0.47 -5.04
N ALA A 339 5.51 -0.59 -5.84
CA ALA A 339 5.25 -1.96 -5.37
C ALA A 339 6.53 -2.80 -5.27
N LEU A 340 7.70 -2.19 -5.35
CA LEU A 340 9.00 -2.88 -5.33
C LEU A 340 9.83 -2.43 -4.12
N HIS A 341 10.62 -3.38 -3.64
CA HIS A 341 11.75 -3.14 -2.75
C HIS A 341 12.97 -3.80 -3.35
N TRP A 342 14.14 -3.17 -3.19
CA TRP A 342 15.41 -3.71 -3.65
C TRP A 342 16.55 -3.37 -2.72
N LYS A 343 17.60 -4.18 -2.79
CA LYS A 343 18.85 -3.98 -2.03
C LYS A 343 19.84 -3.13 -2.82
N HIS A 344 19.96 -3.39 -4.13
CA HIS A 344 20.91 -2.70 -5.01
C HIS A 344 20.18 -2.02 -6.14
N LEU A 345 20.30 -0.70 -6.19
CA LEU A 345 19.95 0.09 -7.37
C LEU A 345 21.19 0.18 -8.27
N ILE A 346 21.09 -0.32 -9.49
CA ILE A 346 22.16 -0.23 -10.49
C ILE A 346 21.69 0.73 -11.58
N GLN A 347 22.46 1.79 -11.80
CA GLN A 347 22.25 2.71 -12.90
C GLN A 347 23.04 2.25 -14.11
N ALA A 348 22.36 2.04 -15.25
CA ALA A 348 23.03 1.95 -16.54
C ALA A 348 23.18 3.34 -17.15
N VAL A 349 24.38 3.65 -17.64
CA VAL A 349 24.69 4.83 -18.47
C VAL A 349 25.34 4.38 -19.76
N GLN A 350 25.20 5.20 -20.79
CA GLN A 350 25.65 4.90 -22.15
C GLN A 350 26.36 6.13 -22.75
N ASP A 351 27.29 5.88 -23.68
CA ASP A 351 27.98 6.92 -24.45
C ASP A 351 26.93 7.77 -25.19
N PRO A 352 26.94 9.11 -25.03
CA PRO A 352 26.00 9.98 -25.72
C PRO A 352 25.99 9.81 -27.24
N LYS A 353 27.12 9.42 -27.85
CA LYS A 353 27.23 9.18 -29.30
C LYS A 353 26.29 8.09 -29.79
N THR A 354 26.05 7.08 -28.97
CA THR A 354 25.10 6.00 -29.25
C THR A 354 23.73 6.34 -28.70
N ALA A 355 23.65 6.72 -27.42
CA ALA A 355 22.39 6.91 -26.72
C ALA A 355 21.49 7.98 -27.36
N VAL A 356 22.04 9.13 -27.78
CA VAL A 356 21.23 10.22 -28.35
C VAL A 356 20.57 9.80 -29.67
N SER A 357 21.25 8.97 -30.48
CA SER A 357 20.65 8.42 -31.71
C SER A 357 19.42 7.56 -31.40
N ASP A 358 19.53 6.67 -30.41
CA ASP A 358 18.44 5.78 -29.99
C ASP A 358 17.25 6.56 -29.38
N ILE A 359 17.55 7.66 -28.68
CA ILE A 359 16.57 8.53 -28.04
C ILE A 359 15.79 9.36 -29.07
N LEU A 360 16.41 9.75 -30.20
CA LEU A 360 15.69 10.44 -31.28
C LEU A 360 14.56 9.59 -31.86
N ASN A 361 14.63 8.26 -31.71
CA ASN A 361 13.64 7.30 -32.16
C ASN A 361 12.64 6.87 -31.06
N LEU A 362 12.62 7.54 -29.91
CA LEU A 362 11.72 7.21 -28.80
C LEU A 362 10.25 7.35 -29.22
N ASN A 363 9.39 6.40 -28.82
CA ASN A 363 7.96 6.47 -29.12
C ASN A 363 7.26 7.61 -28.33
N ALA A 364 6.08 8.03 -28.79
CA ALA A 364 5.36 9.17 -28.21
C ALA A 364 4.96 8.96 -26.73
N GLU A 365 4.64 7.73 -26.33
CA GLU A 365 4.26 7.39 -24.97
C GLU A 365 5.42 7.58 -23.99
N ASN A 366 6.59 7.01 -24.30
CA ASN A 366 7.82 7.19 -23.54
C ASN A 366 8.30 8.65 -23.54
N GLN A 367 8.11 9.39 -24.64
CA GLN A 367 8.42 10.83 -24.67
C GLN A 367 7.55 11.62 -23.68
N SER A 368 6.23 11.37 -23.64
CA SER A 368 5.33 12.03 -22.68
C SER A 368 5.69 11.65 -21.25
N PHE A 369 5.90 10.36 -20.99
CA PHE A 369 6.29 9.84 -19.68
C PHE A 369 7.56 10.52 -19.16
N LEU A 370 8.62 10.56 -19.98
CA LEU A 370 9.87 11.21 -19.63
C LEU A 370 9.69 12.70 -19.33
N ARG A 371 9.01 13.43 -20.23
CA ARG A 371 8.81 14.87 -20.10
C ARG A 371 8.10 15.21 -18.81
N ASP A 372 7.00 14.53 -18.50
CA ASP A 372 6.17 14.81 -17.33
C ASP A 372 6.96 14.58 -16.03
N HIS A 373 7.73 13.49 -15.98
CA HIS A 373 8.55 13.15 -14.81
C HIS A 373 9.79 14.05 -14.67
N ILE A 374 10.45 14.41 -15.77
CA ILE A 374 11.58 15.36 -15.76
C ILE A 374 11.12 16.74 -15.29
N LEU A 375 10.01 17.25 -15.82
CA LEU A 375 9.45 18.53 -15.39
C LEU A 375 9.12 18.51 -13.89
N ARG A 376 8.44 17.46 -13.42
CA ARG A 376 8.05 17.33 -12.01
C ARG A 376 9.24 17.26 -11.06
N LEU A 377 10.30 16.54 -11.43
CA LEU A 377 11.43 16.24 -10.53
C LEU A 377 12.57 17.26 -10.62
N THR A 378 12.73 17.92 -11.77
CA THR A 378 13.85 18.85 -12.03
C THR A 378 13.39 20.29 -12.25
N GLY A 379 12.10 20.52 -12.47
CA GLY A 379 11.55 21.82 -12.84
C GLY A 379 11.82 22.24 -14.29
N THR A 380 12.42 21.38 -15.12
CA THR A 380 12.76 21.67 -16.52
C THR A 380 11.79 21.02 -17.48
N ASP A 381 11.16 21.79 -18.36
CA ASP A 381 10.35 21.23 -19.46
C ASP A 381 11.26 20.89 -20.64
N LEU A 382 11.16 19.67 -21.18
CA LEU A 382 11.88 19.29 -22.39
C LEU A 382 11.43 20.11 -23.61
N ASN A 383 10.23 20.68 -23.60
CA ASN A 383 9.77 21.56 -24.69
C ASN A 383 10.49 22.92 -24.72
N ASP A 384 11.27 23.27 -23.68
CA ASP A 384 12.13 24.46 -23.69
C ASP A 384 13.38 24.30 -24.58
N PHE A 385 13.57 23.11 -25.16
CA PHE A 385 14.69 22.80 -26.05
C PHE A 385 14.20 22.75 -27.50
N GLU A 386 14.78 23.59 -28.36
CA GLU A 386 14.24 23.90 -29.68
C GLU A 386 14.31 22.70 -30.64
N THR A 387 15.47 22.04 -30.70
CA THR A 387 15.73 20.96 -31.66
C THR A 387 15.45 19.59 -31.06
N GLY A 388 15.27 18.58 -31.93
CA GLY A 388 15.16 17.19 -31.48
C GLY A 388 16.44 16.68 -30.80
N ALA A 389 17.61 17.11 -31.30
CA ALA A 389 18.90 16.76 -30.71
C ALA A 389 19.07 17.38 -29.30
N ASP A 390 18.72 18.66 -29.14
CA ASP A 390 18.74 19.31 -27.83
C ASP A 390 17.82 18.59 -26.83
N ARG A 391 16.61 18.22 -27.26
CA ARG A 391 15.66 17.47 -26.44
C ARG A 391 16.18 16.11 -26.02
N ALA A 392 16.78 15.36 -26.95
CA ALA A 392 17.34 14.03 -26.68
C ALA A 392 18.55 14.11 -25.72
N VAL A 393 19.44 15.10 -25.91
CA VAL A 393 20.54 15.36 -24.98
C VAL A 393 20.02 15.75 -23.60
N ALA A 394 19.06 16.67 -23.54
CA ALA A 394 18.47 17.10 -22.28
C ALA A 394 17.79 15.96 -21.53
N SER A 395 17.02 15.11 -22.23
CA SER A 395 16.36 13.97 -21.61
C SER A 395 17.37 12.95 -21.06
N LEU A 396 18.40 12.61 -21.83
CA LEU A 396 19.49 11.72 -21.40
C LEU A 396 20.12 12.22 -20.09
N CYS A 397 20.52 13.49 -20.07
CA CYS A 397 21.24 14.09 -18.96
C CYS A 397 20.37 14.23 -17.71
N LEU A 398 19.16 14.77 -17.86
CA LEU A 398 18.25 15.04 -16.74
C LEU A 398 17.68 13.74 -16.14
N TRP A 399 17.38 12.73 -16.96
CA TRP A 399 16.96 11.43 -16.44
C TRP A 399 18.08 10.72 -15.69
N SER A 400 19.30 10.79 -16.22
CA SER A 400 20.47 10.21 -15.55
C SER A 400 20.78 10.94 -14.23
N GLN A 401 20.50 12.24 -14.15
CA GLN A 401 20.53 12.97 -12.89
C GLN A 401 19.46 12.46 -11.92
N ILE A 402 18.21 12.29 -12.36
CA ILE A 402 17.11 11.76 -11.53
C ILE A 402 17.50 10.41 -10.91
N ILE A 403 18.13 9.52 -11.68
CA ILE A 403 18.59 8.22 -11.18
C ILE A 403 19.75 8.41 -10.19
N ARG A 404 20.74 9.21 -10.54
CA ARG A 404 21.92 9.45 -9.69
C ARG A 404 21.56 10.06 -8.33
N ASP A 405 20.58 10.96 -8.30
CA ASP A 405 20.11 11.61 -7.07
C ASP A 405 19.43 10.62 -6.11
N GLN A 406 19.13 9.40 -6.56
CA GLN A 406 18.68 8.28 -5.74
C GLN A 406 19.84 7.44 -5.15
N ASN A 407 21.08 7.88 -5.36
CA ASN A 407 22.31 7.24 -4.87
C ASN A 407 22.41 5.75 -5.25
N PRO A 408 22.51 5.43 -6.55
CA PRO A 408 22.66 4.05 -6.99
C PRO A 408 23.88 3.40 -6.35
N ALA A 409 23.75 2.14 -5.99
CA ALA A 409 24.82 1.37 -5.37
C ALA A 409 25.97 1.09 -6.37
N PHE A 410 25.65 1.08 -7.67
CA PHE A 410 26.63 0.99 -8.74
C PHE A 410 26.14 1.75 -9.98
N THR A 411 27.05 2.43 -10.67
CA THR A 411 26.79 3.01 -12.00
C THR A 411 27.64 2.28 -13.02
N CYS A 412 26.99 1.64 -13.99
CA CYS A 412 27.62 0.84 -15.03
C CYS A 412 27.57 1.57 -16.37
N ARG A 413 28.74 1.95 -16.89
CA ARG A 413 28.89 2.27 -18.32
C ARG A 413 28.76 0.97 -19.10
N ILE A 414 27.66 0.81 -19.83
CA ILE A 414 27.30 -0.48 -20.42
C ILE A 414 28.38 -1.05 -21.35
N GLU A 415 29.23 -0.19 -21.91
CA GLU A 415 30.28 -0.53 -22.85
C GLU A 415 31.61 -0.94 -22.18
N GLN A 416 31.83 -0.58 -20.92
CA GLN A 416 33.16 -0.65 -20.29
C GLN A 416 33.16 -1.31 -18.91
N ASP A 417 32.12 -1.10 -18.12
CA ASP A 417 32.15 -1.41 -16.69
C ASP A 417 31.55 -2.77 -16.35
N ALA A 418 31.25 -3.60 -17.36
CA ALA A 418 30.72 -4.94 -17.14
C ALA A 418 31.59 -5.80 -16.20
N PRO A 419 32.94 -5.84 -16.33
CA PRO A 419 33.80 -6.57 -15.40
C PRO A 419 33.70 -6.04 -13.97
N ASP A 420 33.72 -4.72 -13.79
CA ASP A 420 33.66 -4.08 -12.47
C ASP A 420 32.31 -4.30 -11.80
N LEU A 421 31.22 -4.29 -12.58
CA LEU A 421 29.89 -4.62 -12.09
C LEU A 421 29.81 -6.06 -11.57
N LEU A 422 30.39 -7.03 -12.30
CA LEU A 422 30.41 -8.41 -11.84
C LEU A 422 31.25 -8.59 -10.57
N VAL A 423 32.39 -7.90 -10.47
CA VAL A 423 33.21 -7.90 -9.25
C VAL A 423 32.41 -7.34 -8.07
N TYR A 424 31.67 -6.26 -8.28
CA TYR A 424 30.77 -5.70 -7.27
C TYR A 424 29.67 -6.68 -6.86
N LEU A 425 28.96 -7.29 -7.82
CA LEU A 425 27.90 -8.26 -7.50
C LEU A 425 28.46 -9.49 -6.76
N LYS A 426 29.63 -9.98 -7.16
CA LYS A 426 30.28 -11.08 -6.45
C LYS A 426 30.66 -10.71 -5.02
N SER A 427 31.12 -9.47 -4.78
CA SER A 427 31.44 -9.00 -3.42
C SER A 427 30.19 -8.84 -2.54
N GLU A 428 29.03 -8.58 -3.15
CA GLU A 428 27.71 -8.58 -2.50
C GLU A 428 27.10 -9.99 -2.30
N GLY A 429 27.81 -11.04 -2.74
CA GLY A 429 27.45 -12.43 -2.51
C GLY A 429 26.62 -13.09 -3.62
N TYR A 430 26.52 -12.47 -4.80
CA TYR A 430 25.85 -13.08 -5.95
C TYR A 430 26.77 -14.06 -6.68
N GLU A 431 26.21 -15.18 -7.14
CA GLU A 431 26.90 -16.15 -7.98
C GLU A 431 26.87 -15.66 -9.44
N VAL A 432 27.99 -15.09 -9.91
CA VAL A 432 28.12 -14.56 -11.28
C VAL A 432 29.25 -15.23 -12.04
N ASN A 433 29.03 -15.49 -13.33
CA ASN A 433 30.02 -16.06 -14.23
C ASN A 433 30.79 -14.96 -14.98
N GLU A 434 31.96 -14.59 -14.44
CA GLU A 434 32.85 -13.59 -15.05
C GLU A 434 33.32 -13.96 -16.46
N GLY A 435 33.45 -15.25 -16.77
CA GLY A 435 33.90 -15.74 -18.07
C GLY A 435 32.86 -15.62 -19.19
N ALA A 436 31.61 -15.30 -18.87
CA ALA A 436 30.52 -15.27 -19.84
C ALA A 436 30.43 -13.97 -20.65
N ILE A 437 31.02 -12.86 -20.18
CA ILE A 437 30.85 -11.52 -20.79
C ILE A 437 31.90 -11.23 -21.89
N THR A 438 32.74 -12.19 -22.27
CA THR A 438 33.86 -11.96 -23.21
C THR A 438 33.47 -11.58 -24.64
N SER A 439 32.18 -11.56 -24.99
CA SER A 439 31.69 -11.11 -26.29
C SER A 439 30.45 -10.22 -26.14
N GLN A 440 30.63 -8.97 -25.70
CA GLN A 440 29.57 -7.98 -25.93
C GLN A 440 29.50 -7.69 -27.44
N ALA A 441 28.31 -7.86 -28.02
CA ALA A 441 28.01 -7.32 -29.34
C ALA A 441 28.26 -5.81 -29.28
N GLN A 442 29.09 -5.28 -30.18
CA GLN A 442 29.17 -3.84 -30.31
C GLN A 442 27.77 -3.32 -30.65
N PRO A 443 27.30 -2.23 -30.00
CA PRO A 443 26.05 -1.61 -30.41
C PRO A 443 26.11 -1.33 -31.91
N ASN A 444 25.01 -1.60 -32.62
CA ASN A 444 24.91 -1.30 -34.04
C ASN A 444 25.29 0.17 -34.27
N ALA A 445 25.99 0.44 -35.37
CA ALA A 445 26.32 1.82 -35.73
C ALA A 445 25.01 2.65 -35.76
N PRO A 446 25.00 3.86 -35.17
CA PRO A 446 23.78 4.65 -35.06
C PRO A 446 23.21 4.95 -36.44
N GLU A 447 21.92 4.72 -36.63
CA GLU A 447 21.23 5.03 -37.89
C GLU A 447 21.19 6.53 -38.16
N THR A 448 21.23 7.35 -37.10
CA THR A 448 21.24 8.81 -37.17
C THR A 448 22.35 9.39 -36.31
N THR A 449 23.27 10.16 -36.90
CA THR A 449 24.29 10.89 -36.14
C THR A 449 23.78 12.30 -35.82
N PRO A 450 23.67 12.69 -34.54
CA PRO A 450 23.29 14.06 -34.17
C PRO A 450 24.34 15.06 -34.67
N ASP A 451 23.88 16.24 -35.12
CA ASP A 451 24.79 17.36 -35.37
C ASP A 451 25.17 18.03 -34.04
N TRP A 452 26.24 17.54 -33.42
CA TRP A 452 26.75 18.02 -32.13
C TRP A 452 27.16 19.51 -32.16
N SER A 453 27.45 20.06 -33.34
CA SER A 453 27.82 21.47 -33.49
C SER A 453 26.64 22.43 -33.43
N SER A 454 25.42 21.90 -33.60
CA SER A 454 24.16 22.64 -33.58
C SER A 454 23.50 22.72 -32.21
N LEU A 455 24.06 22.08 -31.18
CA LEU A 455 23.47 22.05 -29.84
C LEU A 455 23.40 23.46 -29.23
N SER A 456 22.27 23.79 -28.61
CA SER A 456 22.19 25.03 -27.81
C SER A 456 23.16 25.00 -26.64
N ALA A 457 23.58 26.17 -26.15
CA ALA A 457 24.47 26.29 -25.00
C ALA A 457 23.91 25.57 -23.74
N LYS A 458 22.59 25.54 -23.57
CA LYS A 458 21.92 24.83 -22.47
C LYS A 458 22.11 23.31 -22.59
N ALA A 459 21.87 22.75 -23.78
CA ALA A 459 22.04 21.31 -24.04
C ALA A 459 23.53 20.90 -23.99
N ALA A 460 24.42 21.69 -24.59
CA ALA A 460 25.86 21.46 -24.56
C ALA A 460 26.42 21.42 -23.14
N LYS A 461 25.95 22.32 -22.26
CA LYS A 461 26.34 22.32 -20.84
C LYS A 461 25.89 21.05 -20.11
N LEU A 462 24.64 20.62 -20.31
CA LEU A 462 24.13 19.37 -19.72
C LEU A 462 24.96 18.16 -20.19
N LEU A 463 25.30 18.12 -21.48
CA LEU A 463 26.12 17.06 -22.06
C LEU A 463 27.54 17.04 -21.48
N GLN A 464 28.17 18.21 -21.33
CA GLN A 464 29.48 18.32 -20.69
C GLN A 464 29.45 17.80 -19.25
N ASP A 465 28.43 18.18 -18.47
CA ASP A 465 28.26 17.72 -17.10
C ASP A 465 28.04 16.20 -17.04
N TYR A 466 27.25 15.64 -17.98
CA TYR A 466 27.06 14.19 -18.12
C TYR A 466 28.38 13.47 -18.45
N CYS A 467 29.08 13.89 -19.51
CA CYS A 467 30.35 13.31 -19.94
C CYS A 467 31.39 13.37 -18.82
N LYS A 468 31.51 14.50 -18.12
CA LYS A 468 32.39 14.65 -16.97
C LYS A 468 32.02 13.72 -15.82
N THR A 469 30.72 13.61 -15.50
CA THR A 469 30.23 12.78 -14.39
C THR A 469 30.50 11.30 -14.64
N TYR A 470 30.22 10.82 -15.85
CA TYR A 470 30.34 9.41 -16.22
C TYR A 470 31.63 9.10 -16.99
N ARG A 471 32.58 10.03 -17.06
CA ARG A 471 33.88 9.84 -17.71
C ARG A 471 33.77 9.36 -19.17
N TYR A 472 32.84 9.94 -19.92
CA TYR A 472 32.78 9.81 -21.38
C TYR A 472 33.50 10.98 -22.04
N ASP A 473 34.05 10.75 -23.23
CA ASP A 473 34.57 11.83 -24.06
C ASP A 473 33.42 12.70 -24.59
N LEU A 474 33.65 14.00 -24.68
CA LEU A 474 32.68 14.90 -25.31
C LEU A 474 32.63 14.60 -26.83
N PRO A 475 31.44 14.52 -27.46
CA PRO A 475 31.34 14.37 -28.89
C PRO A 475 32.06 15.48 -29.66
N GLU A 476 32.75 15.11 -30.75
CA GLU A 476 33.45 16.07 -31.61
C GLU A 476 32.46 17.10 -32.18
N GLY A 477 32.86 18.36 -32.19
CA GLY A 477 32.04 19.47 -32.70
C GLY A 477 31.11 20.10 -31.67
N CYS A 478 30.96 19.54 -30.46
CA CYS A 478 30.22 20.19 -29.38
C CYS A 478 31.01 21.43 -28.89
N ASN A 479 30.57 22.63 -29.28
CA ASN A 479 31.20 23.88 -28.88
C ASN A 479 30.94 24.15 -27.38
N THR A 480 32.02 24.46 -26.64
CA THR A 480 31.97 24.73 -25.19
C THR A 480 31.65 26.17 -24.85
#